data_AF-H3NNZ4-F1
#
_entry.id   AF-H3NNZ4-F1
#
_cell.length_a   1.000
_cell.length_b   1.000
_cell.length_c   1.000
_cell.angle_alpha   90.00
_cell.angle_beta   90.00
_cell.angle_gamma   90.00
#
_symmetry.space_group_name_H-M   'P 1'
#
loop_
_entity.id
_entity.type
_entity.pdbx_description
1 polymer ?
#
loop_
_entity_poly.entity_id
_entity_poly.type
_entity_poly.pdbx_seq_one_letter_code
_entity_poly.pdbx_strand_id
1 'polypeptide(L)'
;MSKLTKIRKENFKLSKLINKENKTAYSNMITYLKLSNLNEYNQELITQDISNMIIDAQSRNQNIDDIFGTDLKSFIDDVIDNAPKKVRVEKILDIFSYIMLFVNTILILNLFLTFLDYIIGKKDYKIIEINLLVSIITLAIPLLILFFMKNRTNKTLEMTGKTNTILFITGFLFAIFSSLIFDYFKFITIIRINILYYVLILVFGLIVQIVLNRYISRKFYNKVI
;
A
#
# COMPACT_ATOMS: atom_id res chain seq x y z
N MET A 1 -17.31 10.10 8.61
CA MET A 1 -15.89 9.63 8.70
C MET A 1 -15.88 8.27 9.38
N SER A 2 -15.06 7.32 8.92
CA SER A 2 -14.89 6.02 9.63
C SER A 2 -14.00 6.19 10.87
N LYS A 3 -14.12 5.31 11.88
CA LYS A 3 -13.27 5.34 13.08
C LYS A 3 -11.78 5.36 12.73
N LEU A 4 -11.37 4.50 11.79
CA LEU A 4 -10.00 4.43 11.26
C LEU A 4 -9.51 5.77 10.69
N THR A 5 -10.34 6.50 9.94
CA THR A 5 -9.96 7.80 9.38
C THR A 5 -9.75 8.87 10.46
N LYS A 6 -10.43 8.75 11.61
CA LYS A 6 -10.26 9.66 12.74
C LYS A 6 -8.92 9.41 13.45
N ILE A 7 -8.64 8.15 13.81
CA ILE A 7 -7.37 7.76 14.46
C ILE A 7 -6.17 8.11 13.58
N ARG A 8 -6.22 7.84 12.26
CA ARG A 8 -5.15 8.23 11.33
C ARG A 8 -4.84 9.72 11.37
N LYS A 9 -5.88 10.57 11.46
CA LYS A 9 -5.69 12.01 11.55
C LYS A 9 -5.07 12.42 12.88
N GLU A 10 -5.43 11.75 13.97
CA GLU A 10 -4.85 11.97 15.29
C GLU A 10 -3.38 11.53 15.33
N ASN A 11 -3.05 10.33 14.85
CA ASN A 11 -1.68 9.85 14.73
C ASN A 11 -0.81 10.74 13.86
N PHE A 12 -1.36 11.28 12.76
CA PHE A 12 -0.64 12.25 11.95
C PHE A 12 -0.29 13.52 12.75
N LYS A 13 -1.20 14.01 13.61
CA LYS A 13 -0.91 15.14 14.49
C LYS A 13 0.16 14.78 15.52
N LEU A 14 0.03 13.64 16.21
CA LEU A 14 1.02 13.18 17.20
C LEU A 14 2.42 13.00 16.58
N SER A 15 2.50 12.44 15.37
CA SER A 15 3.76 12.25 14.66
C SER A 15 4.56 13.53 14.42
N LYS A 16 3.89 14.70 14.39
CA LYS A 16 4.54 16.01 14.24
C LYS A 16 5.15 16.54 15.54
N LEU A 17 4.74 16.00 16.69
CA LEU A 17 5.24 16.37 18.02
C LEU A 17 6.49 15.57 18.42
N ILE A 18 6.83 14.53 17.66
CA ILE A 18 8.05 13.74 17.88
C ILE A 18 9.28 14.58 17.50
N ASN A 19 10.23 14.71 18.43
CA ASN A 19 11.43 15.52 18.26
C ASN A 19 12.40 14.86 17.24
N LYS A 20 13.45 15.59 16.83
CA LYS A 20 14.39 15.09 15.81
C LYS A 20 15.19 13.87 16.27
N GLU A 21 15.53 13.82 17.56
CA GLU A 21 16.33 12.75 18.17
C GLU A 21 15.59 11.41 18.09
N ASN A 22 14.31 11.40 18.46
CA ASN A 22 13.47 10.21 18.48
C ASN A 22 12.87 9.84 17.11
N LYS A 23 12.91 10.76 16.14
CA LYS A 23 12.20 10.62 14.86
C LYS A 23 12.60 9.37 14.07
N THR A 24 13.89 9.03 14.06
CA THR A 24 14.38 7.88 13.29
C THR A 24 13.91 6.57 13.91
N ALA A 25 14.10 6.40 15.22
CA ALA A 25 13.64 5.22 15.96
C ALA A 25 12.12 5.06 15.87
N TYR A 26 11.36 6.13 16.12
CA TYR A 26 9.91 6.15 15.93
C TYR A 26 9.50 5.73 14.50
N SER A 27 10.13 6.30 13.47
CA SER A 27 9.82 5.95 12.08
C SER A 27 10.08 4.47 11.79
N ASN A 28 11.14 3.89 12.35
CA ASN A 28 11.47 2.49 12.17
C ASN A 28 10.45 1.59 12.87
N MET A 29 10.09 1.90 14.13
CA MET A 29 9.06 1.18 14.90
C MET A 29 7.71 1.17 14.18
N ILE A 30 7.22 2.34 13.73
CA ILE A 30 5.93 2.42 13.04
C ILE A 30 5.97 1.74 11.68
N THR A 31 7.10 1.81 10.95
CA THR A 31 7.25 1.09 9.67
C THR A 31 7.21 -0.42 9.89
N TYR A 32 7.91 -0.91 10.91
CA TYR A 32 7.92 -2.31 11.29
C TYR A 32 6.51 -2.80 11.67
N LEU A 33 5.83 -2.06 12.54
CA LEU A 33 4.45 -2.33 12.95
C LEU A 33 3.48 -2.37 11.75
N LYS A 34 3.61 -1.47 10.78
CA LYS A 34 2.76 -1.43 9.58
C LYS A 34 2.93 -2.62 8.65
N LEU A 35 4.09 -3.28 8.70
CA LEU A 35 4.41 -4.44 7.88
C LEU A 35 4.03 -5.77 8.58
N SER A 36 3.62 -5.68 9.85
CA SER A 36 3.12 -6.82 10.63
C SER A 36 1.79 -7.37 10.08
N ASN A 37 1.40 -8.55 10.55
CA ASN A 37 0.13 -9.18 10.22
C ASN A 37 -1.07 -8.62 11.02
N LEU A 38 -0.93 -7.42 11.62
CA LEU A 38 -2.02 -6.74 12.32
C LEU A 38 -2.95 -6.04 11.33
N ASN A 39 -4.22 -5.90 11.71
CA ASN A 39 -5.20 -5.16 10.92
C ASN A 39 -4.92 -3.64 10.97
N GLU A 40 -5.37 -2.89 9.96
CA GLU A 40 -5.04 -1.45 9.87
C GLU A 40 -5.52 -0.65 11.10
N TYR A 41 -6.63 -1.06 11.70
CA TYR A 41 -7.17 -0.40 12.88
C TYR A 41 -6.28 -0.59 14.11
N ASN A 42 -5.85 -1.82 14.36
CA ASN A 42 -4.95 -2.17 15.46
C ASN A 42 -3.57 -1.55 15.26
N GLN A 43 -3.06 -1.52 14.03
CA GLN A 43 -1.80 -0.82 13.71
C GLN A 43 -1.89 0.65 14.08
N GLU A 44 -2.99 1.33 13.74
CA GLU A 44 -3.17 2.75 14.05
C GLU A 44 -3.42 2.98 15.56
N LEU A 45 -4.14 2.10 16.26
CA LEU A 45 -4.27 2.18 17.72
C LEU A 45 -2.91 2.06 18.41
N ILE A 46 -2.14 1.03 18.09
CA ILE A 46 -0.81 0.81 18.67
C ILE A 46 0.13 1.97 18.31
N THR A 47 0.03 2.50 17.10
CA THR A 47 0.78 3.70 16.70
C THR A 47 0.43 4.91 17.57
N GLN A 48 -0.84 5.07 17.93
CA GLN A 48 -1.30 6.13 18.83
C GLN A 48 -0.67 5.98 20.21
N ASP A 49 -0.71 4.78 20.76
CA ASP A 49 -0.16 4.47 22.08
C ASP A 49 1.35 4.69 22.13
N ILE A 50 2.10 4.17 21.14
CA ILE A 50 3.55 4.39 21.02
C ILE A 50 3.87 5.88 20.90
N SER A 51 3.09 6.62 20.09
CA SER A 51 3.31 8.07 19.91
C SER A 51 3.13 8.83 21.23
N ASN A 52 2.08 8.51 21.99
CA ASN A 52 1.84 9.14 23.29
C ASN A 52 2.95 8.81 24.29
N MET A 53 3.38 7.54 24.38
CA MET A 53 4.48 7.14 25.26
C MET A 53 5.77 7.91 24.95
N ILE A 54 6.10 8.09 23.67
CA ILE A 54 7.29 8.86 23.26
C ILE A 54 7.13 10.34 23.60
N ILE A 55 5.96 10.94 23.36
CA ILE A 55 5.72 12.36 23.67
C ILE A 55 5.81 12.60 25.18
N ASP A 56 5.25 11.71 26.00
CA ASP A 56 5.29 11.79 27.45
C ASP A 56 6.71 11.65 28.00
N ALA A 57 7.54 10.81 27.40
CA ALA A 57 8.95 10.67 27.77
C ALA A 57 9.80 11.85 27.30
N GLN A 58 9.53 12.38 26.10
CA GLN A 58 10.14 13.63 25.63
C GLN A 58 9.89 14.78 26.60
N SER A 59 8.69 14.86 27.18
CA SER A 59 8.35 15.89 28.20
C SER A 59 9.17 15.75 29.48
N ARG A 60 9.70 14.55 29.75
CA ARG A 60 10.55 14.21 30.89
C ARG A 60 12.04 14.24 30.54
N ASN A 61 12.40 14.66 29.33
CA ASN A 61 13.76 14.59 28.78
C ASN A 61 14.36 13.18 28.80
N GLN A 62 13.52 12.15 28.67
CA GLN A 62 13.94 10.75 28.53
C GLN A 62 14.06 10.38 27.05
N ASN A 63 15.00 9.50 26.73
CA ASN A 63 15.20 8.97 25.38
C ASN A 63 14.30 7.74 25.13
N ILE A 64 14.10 7.37 23.87
CA ILE A 64 13.34 6.19 23.45
C ILE A 64 13.85 4.90 24.11
N ASP A 65 15.17 4.77 24.24
CA ASP A 65 15.80 3.59 24.84
C ASP A 65 15.49 3.46 26.34
N ASP A 66 15.22 4.58 27.03
CA ASP A 66 14.85 4.59 28.47
C ASP A 66 13.43 4.05 28.70
N ILE A 67 12.56 4.13 27.68
CA ILE A 67 11.15 3.74 27.76
C ILE A 67 10.97 2.29 27.30
N PHE A 68 11.60 1.94 26.19
CA PHE A 68 11.37 0.68 25.49
C PHE A 68 12.54 -0.30 25.63
N GLY A 69 13.63 0.12 26.28
CA GLY A 69 14.88 -0.62 26.34
C GLY A 69 15.73 -0.44 25.08
N THR A 70 16.96 -0.96 25.14
CA THR A 70 17.92 -0.91 24.03
C THR A 70 17.50 -1.76 22.83
N ASP A 71 16.64 -2.78 23.04
CA ASP A 71 16.10 -3.60 21.96
C ASP A 71 14.65 -3.20 21.62
N LEU A 72 14.54 -2.14 20.82
CA LEU A 72 13.26 -1.68 20.26
C LEU A 72 12.55 -2.76 19.42
N LYS A 73 13.28 -3.76 18.93
CA LYS A 73 12.70 -4.86 18.15
C LYS A 73 11.97 -5.84 19.02
N SER A 74 12.59 -6.28 20.11
CA SER A 74 11.90 -7.15 21.06
C SER A 74 10.59 -6.50 21.53
N PHE A 75 10.62 -5.20 21.84
CA PHE A 75 9.41 -4.49 22.25
C PHE A 75 8.30 -4.53 21.19
N ILE A 76 8.60 -4.18 19.92
CA ILE A 76 7.57 -4.19 18.88
C ILE A 76 7.13 -5.62 18.53
N ASP A 77 8.03 -6.60 18.57
CA ASP A 77 7.69 -8.01 18.38
C ASP A 77 6.69 -8.48 19.45
N ASP A 78 6.93 -8.17 20.72
CA ASP A 78 6.03 -8.48 21.83
C ASP A 78 4.67 -7.80 21.67
N VAL A 79 4.65 -6.53 21.26
CA VAL A 79 3.41 -5.79 20.97
C VAL A 79 2.63 -6.44 19.83
N ILE A 80 3.31 -6.88 18.76
CA ILE A 80 2.67 -7.56 17.62
C ILE A 80 2.11 -8.92 18.02
N ASP A 81 2.82 -9.67 18.85
CA ASP A 81 2.43 -11.01 19.25
C ASP A 81 1.24 -11.03 20.20
N ASN A 82 1.12 -10.01 21.05
CA ASN A 82 -0.03 -9.84 21.95
C ASN A 82 -1.24 -9.16 21.28
N ALA A 83 -1.08 -8.56 20.10
CA ALA A 83 -2.14 -7.86 19.41
C ALA A 83 -3.03 -8.80 18.54
N PRO A 84 -4.30 -8.44 18.29
CA PRO A 84 -5.19 -9.27 17.48
C PRO A 84 -4.71 -9.33 16.02
N LYS A 85 -4.28 -10.51 15.59
CA LYS A 85 -3.77 -10.77 14.23
C LYS A 85 -4.92 -10.84 13.21
N LYS A 86 -4.64 -10.47 11.95
CA LYS A 86 -5.59 -10.57 10.84
C LYS A 86 -6.13 -12.00 10.69
N VAL A 87 -7.44 -12.13 10.55
CA VAL A 87 -8.10 -13.40 10.25
C VAL A 87 -7.76 -13.85 8.82
N ARG A 88 -7.69 -15.17 8.55
CA ARG A 88 -7.39 -15.70 7.20
C ARG A 88 -8.26 -15.08 6.11
N VAL A 89 -9.55 -14.91 6.38
CA VAL A 89 -10.52 -14.29 5.45
C VAL A 89 -10.15 -12.83 5.15
N GLU A 90 -9.71 -12.07 6.15
CA GLU A 90 -9.25 -10.68 5.97
C GLU A 90 -8.03 -10.64 5.05
N LYS A 91 -7.05 -11.52 5.28
CA LYS A 91 -5.83 -11.62 4.43
C LYS A 91 -6.17 -11.91 2.96
N ILE A 92 -7.11 -12.83 2.72
CA ILE A 92 -7.54 -13.18 1.34
C ILE A 92 -8.25 -11.99 0.69
N LEU A 93 -9.13 -11.30 1.42
CA LEU A 93 -9.83 -10.12 0.92
C LEU A 93 -8.87 -8.96 0.62
N ASP A 94 -7.84 -8.76 1.44
CA ASP A 94 -6.79 -7.77 1.18
C ASP A 94 -6.02 -8.09 -0.10
N ILE A 95 -5.57 -9.35 -0.27
CA ILE A 95 -4.88 -9.80 -1.50
C ILE A 95 -5.77 -9.56 -2.72
N PHE A 96 -7.05 -9.95 -2.64
CA PHE A 96 -8.00 -9.73 -3.73
C PHE A 96 -8.20 -8.24 -4.03
N SER A 97 -8.24 -7.39 -3.00
CA SER A 97 -8.32 -5.94 -3.15
C SER A 97 -7.10 -5.35 -3.84
N TYR A 98 -5.90 -5.83 -3.51
CA TYR A 98 -4.67 -5.41 -4.20
C TYR A 98 -4.69 -5.83 -5.67
N ILE A 99 -5.07 -7.08 -5.98
CA ILE A 99 -5.17 -7.55 -7.37
C ILE A 99 -6.14 -6.68 -8.17
N MET A 100 -7.32 -6.40 -7.63
CA MET A 100 -8.32 -5.54 -8.29
C MET A 100 -7.81 -4.11 -8.50
N LEU A 101 -7.12 -3.52 -7.53
CA LEU A 101 -6.50 -2.21 -7.66
C LEU A 101 -5.48 -2.18 -8.80
N PHE A 102 -4.63 -3.19 -8.90
CA PHE A 102 -3.64 -3.26 -9.97
C PHE A 102 -4.27 -3.49 -11.35
N VAL A 103 -5.27 -4.37 -11.45
CA VAL A 103 -6.02 -4.57 -12.71
C VAL A 103 -6.65 -3.26 -13.17
N ASN A 104 -7.33 -2.54 -12.28
CA ASN A 104 -7.90 -1.23 -12.61
C ASN A 104 -6.83 -0.22 -13.04
N THR A 105 -5.65 -0.23 -12.42
CA THR A 105 -4.54 0.66 -12.79
C THR A 105 -4.04 0.40 -14.20
N ILE A 106 -3.88 -0.87 -14.59
CA ILE A 106 -3.51 -1.26 -15.96
C ILE A 106 -4.59 -0.83 -16.94
N LEU A 107 -5.87 -1.01 -16.57
CA LEU A 107 -6.97 -0.61 -17.43
C LEU A 107 -6.97 0.91 -17.69
N ILE A 108 -6.75 1.71 -16.65
CA ILE A 108 -6.65 3.18 -16.76
C ILE A 108 -5.44 3.57 -17.61
N LEU A 109 -4.29 2.94 -17.40
CA LEU A 109 -3.06 3.24 -18.12
C LEU A 109 -3.22 2.99 -19.63
N ASN A 110 -3.75 1.83 -20.03
CA ASN A 110 -3.96 1.50 -21.44
C ASN A 110 -4.98 2.44 -22.12
N LEU A 111 -6.02 2.87 -21.38
CA LEU A 111 -6.97 3.86 -21.87
C LEU A 111 -6.28 5.21 -22.12
N PHE A 112 -5.44 5.64 -21.18
CA PHE A 112 -4.67 6.88 -21.28
C PHE A 112 -3.68 6.85 -22.45
N LEU A 113 -2.95 5.75 -22.64
CA LEU A 113 -2.00 5.59 -23.74
C LEU A 113 -2.70 5.57 -25.10
N THR A 114 -3.85 4.88 -25.22
CA THR A 114 -4.66 4.90 -26.45
C THR A 114 -5.15 6.31 -26.77
N PHE A 115 -5.54 7.08 -25.75
CA PHE A 115 -5.94 8.48 -25.91
C PHE A 115 -4.77 9.37 -26.37
N LEU A 116 -3.56 9.16 -25.84
CA LEU A 116 -2.36 9.86 -26.32
C LEU A 116 -2.03 9.51 -27.77
N ASP A 117 -2.09 8.23 -28.15
CA ASP A 117 -1.88 7.79 -29.52
C ASP A 117 -2.89 8.41 -30.50
N TYR A 118 -4.13 8.62 -30.07
CA TYR A 118 -5.14 9.34 -30.84
C TYR A 118 -4.78 10.82 -31.04
N ILE A 119 -4.36 11.52 -29.99
CA ILE A 119 -3.93 12.94 -30.08
C ILE A 119 -2.74 13.10 -31.02
N ILE A 120 -1.80 12.16 -31.01
CA ILE A 120 -0.61 12.18 -31.88
C ILE A 120 -0.96 11.74 -33.32
N GLY A 121 -2.20 11.32 -33.58
CA GLY A 121 -2.66 10.88 -34.90
C GLY A 121 -2.14 9.50 -35.31
N LYS A 122 -1.67 8.69 -34.36
CA LYS A 122 -1.10 7.35 -34.63
C LYS A 122 -2.15 6.26 -34.78
N LYS A 123 -3.28 6.37 -34.07
CA LYS A 123 -4.31 5.31 -33.99
C LYS A 123 -5.72 5.89 -33.92
N ASP A 124 -6.70 5.11 -34.38
CA ASP A 124 -8.12 5.36 -34.10
C ASP A 124 -8.42 5.05 -32.62
N TYR A 125 -9.19 5.92 -31.97
CA TYR A 125 -9.55 5.80 -30.55
C TYR A 125 -10.58 4.68 -30.28
N LYS A 126 -11.25 4.17 -31.32
CA LYS A 126 -12.37 3.22 -31.16
C LYS A 126 -11.95 1.86 -30.64
N ILE A 127 -10.68 1.49 -30.77
CA ILE A 127 -10.17 0.16 -30.41
C ILE A 127 -9.01 0.32 -29.43
N ILE A 128 -9.13 -0.32 -28.28
CA ILE A 128 -8.05 -0.43 -27.30
C ILE A 128 -7.39 -1.80 -27.49
N GLU A 129 -6.08 -1.77 -27.68
CA GLU A 129 -5.27 -2.97 -27.80
C GLU A 129 -4.61 -3.27 -26.44
N ILE A 130 -4.81 -4.49 -25.94
CA ILE A 130 -4.22 -4.93 -24.68
C ILE A 130 -3.12 -5.96 -24.99
N ASN A 131 -1.93 -5.69 -24.47
CA ASN A 131 -0.85 -6.66 -24.44
C ASN A 131 -0.89 -7.45 -23.12
N LEU A 132 -1.20 -8.75 -23.21
CA LEU A 132 -1.32 -9.64 -22.04
C LEU A 132 0.02 -9.83 -21.32
N LEU A 133 1.13 -9.97 -22.05
CA LEU A 133 2.45 -10.17 -21.46
C LEU A 133 2.88 -8.95 -20.65
N VAL A 134 2.67 -7.74 -21.20
CA VAL A 134 2.93 -6.47 -20.50
C VAL A 134 2.07 -6.38 -19.25
N SER A 135 0.77 -6.68 -19.38
CA SER A 135 -0.15 -6.64 -18.25
C SER A 135 0.29 -7.60 -17.13
N ILE A 136 0.73 -8.81 -17.46
CA ILE A 136 1.23 -9.79 -16.47
C ILE A 136 2.52 -9.31 -15.80
N ILE A 137 3.48 -8.78 -16.56
CA ILE A 137 4.75 -8.28 -16.02
C ILE A 137 4.50 -7.08 -15.09
N THR A 138 3.64 -6.15 -15.50
CA THR A 138 3.21 -4.98 -14.73
C THR A 138 2.50 -5.37 -13.43
N LEU A 139 1.78 -6.51 -13.39
CA LEU A 139 1.21 -7.09 -12.16
C LEU A 139 2.25 -7.80 -11.29
N ALA A 140 3.17 -8.54 -11.90
CA ALA A 140 4.10 -9.40 -11.18
C ALA A 140 5.14 -8.61 -10.38
N ILE A 141 5.64 -7.50 -10.92
CA ILE A 141 6.71 -6.71 -10.30
C ILE A 141 6.28 -6.10 -8.95
N PRO A 142 5.13 -5.41 -8.83
CA PRO A 142 4.65 -4.90 -7.54
C PRO A 142 4.39 -6.01 -6.52
N LEU A 143 3.86 -7.16 -6.95
CA LEU A 143 3.61 -8.31 -6.07
C LEU A 143 4.92 -8.92 -5.55
N LEU A 144 5.94 -9.03 -6.41
CA LEU A 144 7.28 -9.45 -6.00
C LEU A 144 7.90 -8.47 -5.01
N ILE A 145 7.78 -7.16 -5.25
CA ILE A 145 8.27 -6.13 -4.31
C ILE A 145 7.57 -6.26 -2.96
N LEU A 146 6.25 -6.40 -2.93
CA LEU A 146 5.49 -6.65 -1.70
C LEU A 146 5.95 -7.92 -0.99
N PHE A 147 6.19 -9.01 -1.73
CA PHE A 147 6.70 -10.27 -1.18
C PHE A 147 8.10 -10.10 -0.57
N PHE A 148 9.02 -9.44 -1.28
CA PHE A 148 10.37 -9.17 -0.78
C PHE A 148 10.38 -8.24 0.43
N MET A 149 9.55 -7.20 0.44
CA MET A 149 9.39 -6.29 1.57
C MET A 149 8.94 -7.05 2.82
N LYS A 150 7.90 -7.87 2.69
CA LYS A 150 7.36 -8.68 3.80
C LYS A 150 8.36 -9.72 4.33
N ASN A 151 9.21 -10.26 3.45
CA ASN A 151 10.21 -11.24 3.87
C ASN A 151 11.43 -10.59 4.55
N ARG A 152 11.80 -9.37 4.14
CA ARG A 152 12.88 -8.58 4.74
C ARG A 152 12.50 -8.04 6.12
N THR A 153 11.26 -7.58 6.29
CA THR A 153 10.75 -7.06 7.57
C THR A 153 10.79 -8.10 8.68
N ASN A 154 10.56 -9.38 8.38
CA ASN A 154 10.63 -10.42 9.40
C ASN A 154 12.03 -10.56 10.04
N LYS A 155 13.08 -9.98 9.44
CA LYS A 155 14.47 -10.21 9.85
C LYS A 155 15.14 -9.00 10.53
N THR A 156 14.74 -7.76 10.26
CA THR A 156 15.46 -6.57 10.74
C THR A 156 14.54 -5.37 10.99
N LEU A 157 14.75 -4.65 12.10
CA LEU A 157 14.03 -3.39 12.40
C LEU A 157 14.64 -2.16 11.72
N GLU A 158 15.84 -2.31 11.15
CA GLU A 158 16.50 -1.28 10.35
C GLU A 158 15.80 -1.12 9.01
N MET A 159 14.71 -0.35 9.03
CA MET A 159 13.99 0.05 7.84
C MET A 159 13.74 1.53 7.93
N THR A 160 14.66 2.31 7.34
CA THR A 160 14.42 3.73 7.17
C THR A 160 13.11 3.90 6.41
N GLY A 161 12.09 4.52 7.01
CA GLY A 161 10.73 4.62 6.42
C GLY A 161 10.69 5.23 5.01
N LYS A 162 11.76 5.94 4.62
CA LYS A 162 12.01 6.39 3.25
C LYS A 162 12.24 5.24 2.27
N THR A 163 13.01 4.21 2.61
CA THR A 163 13.38 3.12 1.68
C THR A 163 12.20 2.28 1.21
N ASN A 164 11.22 1.99 2.07
CA ASN A 164 10.02 1.22 1.69
C ASN A 164 9.03 2.04 0.84
N THR A 165 8.86 3.33 1.17
CA THR A 165 8.06 4.25 0.35
C THR A 165 8.72 4.46 -1.01
N ILE A 166 10.05 4.60 -1.03
CA ILE A 166 10.86 4.67 -2.25
C ILE A 166 10.73 3.37 -3.05
N LEU A 167 10.83 2.19 -2.43
CA LEU A 167 10.68 0.89 -3.11
C LEU A 167 9.29 0.70 -3.74
N PHE A 168 8.25 1.16 -3.07
CA PHE A 168 6.88 1.10 -3.61
C PHE A 168 6.68 2.08 -4.77
N ILE A 169 7.18 3.32 -4.63
CA ILE A 169 7.15 4.34 -5.69
C ILE A 169 8.04 3.93 -6.87
N THR A 170 9.23 3.39 -6.64
CA THR A 170 10.14 2.94 -7.70
C THR A 170 9.58 1.72 -8.41
N GLY A 171 8.96 0.78 -7.69
CA GLY A 171 8.23 -0.34 -8.29
C GLY A 171 7.07 0.10 -9.17
N PHE A 172 6.30 1.09 -8.70
CA PHE A 172 5.19 1.66 -9.46
C PHE A 172 5.66 2.42 -10.71
N LEU A 173 6.70 3.25 -10.57
CA LEU A 173 7.33 3.95 -11.69
C LEU A 173 7.93 2.97 -12.72
N PHE A 174 8.55 1.89 -12.25
CA PHE A 174 9.11 0.85 -13.12
C PHE A 174 8.01 0.11 -13.90
N ALA A 175 6.86 -0.16 -13.28
CA ALA A 175 5.71 -0.76 -13.93
C ALA A 175 5.17 0.14 -15.06
N ILE A 176 5.08 1.45 -14.81
CA ILE A 176 4.72 2.47 -15.82
C ILE A 176 5.76 2.51 -16.95
N PHE A 177 7.04 2.57 -16.61
CA PHE A 177 8.15 2.58 -17.58
C PHE A 177 8.14 1.32 -18.46
N SER A 178 7.90 0.15 -17.88
CA SER A 178 7.81 -1.10 -18.63
C SER A 178 6.66 -1.05 -19.64
N SER A 179 5.48 -0.56 -19.24
CA SER A 179 4.34 -0.45 -20.15
C SER A 179 4.63 0.47 -21.35
N LEU A 180 5.32 1.60 -21.12
CA LEU A 180 5.77 2.51 -22.18
C LEU A 180 6.82 1.89 -23.12
N ILE A 181 7.79 1.15 -22.58
CA ILE A 181 8.82 0.48 -23.36
C ILE A 181 8.21 -0.59 -24.26
N PHE A 182 7.27 -1.38 -23.74
CA PHE A 182 6.67 -2.46 -24.53
C PHE A 182 5.73 -1.97 -25.62
N ASP A 183 5.04 -0.84 -25.40
CA ASP A 183 4.29 -0.15 -26.46
C ASP A 183 5.22 0.38 -27.56
N TYR A 184 6.43 0.84 -27.21
CA TYR A 184 7.45 1.25 -28.18
C TYR A 184 7.93 0.08 -29.04
N PHE A 185 8.11 -1.12 -28.46
CA PHE A 185 8.60 -2.30 -29.17
C PHE A 185 7.52 -3.07 -29.96
N LYS A 186 6.25 -2.65 -29.93
CA LYS A 186 5.12 -3.30 -30.63
C LYS A 186 5.08 -4.83 -30.43
N PHE A 187 5.34 -5.30 -29.22
CA PHE A 187 5.14 -6.72 -28.92
C PHE A 187 3.66 -7.08 -29.17
N ILE A 188 3.44 -8.25 -29.76
CA ILE A 188 2.17 -8.73 -30.34
C ILE A 188 0.97 -8.34 -29.46
N THR A 189 0.07 -7.52 -30.01
CA THR A 189 -1.23 -7.21 -29.40
C THR A 189 -2.16 -8.39 -29.57
N ILE A 190 -2.65 -8.94 -28.45
CA ILE A 190 -3.40 -10.21 -28.46
C ILE A 190 -4.91 -9.96 -28.36
N ILE A 191 -5.33 -8.88 -27.69
CA ILE A 191 -6.74 -8.58 -27.47
C ILE A 191 -7.07 -7.17 -27.98
N ARG A 192 -8.10 -7.06 -28.82
CA ARG A 192 -8.66 -5.80 -29.32
C ARG A 192 -10.09 -5.66 -28.80
N ILE A 193 -10.36 -4.61 -28.04
CA ILE A 193 -11.67 -4.37 -27.43
C ILE A 193 -12.18 -3.01 -27.90
N ASN A 194 -13.47 -2.91 -28.24
CA ASN A 194 -14.09 -1.62 -28.51
C ASN A 194 -14.07 -0.76 -27.23
N ILE A 195 -13.77 0.52 -27.38
CA ILE A 195 -13.66 1.48 -26.27
C ILE A 195 -14.91 1.48 -25.36
N LEU A 196 -16.12 1.27 -25.90
CA LEU A 196 -17.34 1.21 -25.11
C LEU A 196 -17.34 0.04 -24.12
N TYR A 197 -17.03 -1.18 -24.59
CA TYR A 197 -16.93 -2.36 -23.72
C TYR A 197 -15.80 -2.22 -22.72
N TYR A 198 -14.69 -1.60 -23.14
CA TYR A 198 -13.55 -1.36 -22.27
C TYR A 198 -13.90 -0.42 -21.11
N VAL A 199 -14.57 0.69 -21.39
CA VAL A 199 -15.02 1.64 -20.36
C VAL A 199 -16.02 0.97 -19.40
N LEU A 200 -16.92 0.13 -19.90
CA LEU A 200 -17.83 -0.64 -19.05
C LEU A 200 -17.09 -1.58 -18.09
N ILE A 201 -16.08 -2.32 -18.58
CA ILE A 201 -15.24 -3.19 -17.75
C ILE A 201 -14.50 -2.38 -16.68
N LEU A 202 -13.92 -1.22 -17.06
CA LEU A 202 -13.22 -0.34 -16.12
C LEU A 202 -14.17 0.19 -15.04
N VAL A 203 -15.34 0.70 -15.42
CA VAL A 203 -16.33 1.22 -14.46
C VAL A 203 -16.79 0.11 -13.51
N PHE A 204 -17.07 -1.08 -14.04
CA PHE A 204 -17.43 -2.24 -13.23
C PHE A 204 -16.32 -2.61 -12.24
N GLY A 205 -15.06 -2.67 -12.69
CA GLY A 205 -13.90 -2.95 -11.85
C GLY A 205 -13.71 -1.92 -10.73
N LEU A 206 -13.93 -0.63 -11.01
CA LEU A 206 -13.89 0.44 -10.01
C LEU A 206 -15.02 0.32 -8.98
N ILE A 207 -16.24 -0.03 -9.41
CA ILE A 207 -17.36 -0.28 -8.50
C ILE A 207 -17.04 -1.45 -7.57
N VAL A 208 -16.56 -2.57 -8.12
CA VAL A 208 -16.15 -3.74 -7.33
C VAL A 208 -15.08 -3.35 -6.30
N GLN A 209 -14.07 -2.57 -6.71
CA GLN A 209 -13.03 -2.07 -5.79
C GLN A 209 -13.61 -1.24 -4.63
N ILE A 210 -14.53 -0.32 -4.93
CA ILE A 210 -15.18 0.53 -3.92
C ILE A 210 -16.02 -0.33 -2.96
N VAL A 211 -16.80 -1.26 -3.48
CA VAL A 211 -17.63 -2.16 -2.68
C VAL A 211 -16.79 -3.06 -1.79
N LEU A 212 -15.72 -3.64 -2.33
CA LEU A 212 -14.78 -4.49 -1.60
C LEU A 212 -14.11 -3.72 -0.46
N ASN A 213 -13.58 -2.53 -0.72
CA ASN A 213 -12.97 -1.68 0.30
C ASN A 213 -13.98 -1.27 1.39
N ARG A 214 -15.22 -0.96 1.01
CA ARG A 214 -16.30 -0.68 1.98
C ARG A 214 -16.65 -1.91 2.81
N TYR A 215 -16.69 -3.10 2.21
CA TYR A 215 -16.99 -4.35 2.90
C TYR A 215 -15.91 -4.68 3.93
N ILE A 216 -14.63 -4.65 3.54
CA ILE A 216 -13.50 -4.88 4.45
C ILE A 216 -13.57 -3.88 5.61
N SER A 217 -13.75 -2.58 5.30
CA SER A 217 -13.80 -1.55 6.34
C SER A 217 -14.96 -1.73 7.32
N ARG A 218 -16.15 -2.06 6.84
CA ARG A 218 -17.31 -2.29 7.71
C ARG A 218 -17.16 -3.54 8.57
N LYS A 219 -16.61 -4.62 8.01
CA LYS A 219 -16.52 -5.92 8.68
C LYS A 219 -15.41 -5.96 9.72
N PHE A 220 -14.25 -5.36 9.44
CA PHE A 220 -13.06 -5.50 10.29
C PHE A 220 -12.70 -4.23 11.07
N TYR A 221 -13.02 -3.03 10.56
CA TYR A 221 -12.56 -1.76 11.19
C TYR A 221 -13.65 -1.00 11.95
N ASN A 222 -14.94 -1.33 11.75
CA ASN A 222 -16.05 -0.69 12.47
C ASN A 222 -16.65 -1.56 13.59
N LYS A 223 -16.20 -2.81 13.78
CA LYS A 223 -16.82 -3.80 14.69
C LYS A 223 -16.14 -4.01 16.04
N VAL A 224 -15.02 -3.36 16.34
CA VAL A 224 -14.39 -3.49 17.66
C VAL A 224 -15.08 -2.52 18.62
N ILE A 225 -15.84 -3.10 19.55
CA ILE A 225 -16.51 -2.46 20.69
C ILE A 225 -15.49 -2.43 21.84
#